data_AF-A0A3S8SBY0-F1
#
_entry.id   AF-A0A3S8SBY0-F1
#
_cell.length_a   1.000
_cell.length_b   1.000
_cell.length_c   1.000
_cell.angle_alpha   90.00
_cell.angle_beta   90.00
_cell.angle_gamma   90.00
#
_symmetry.space_group_name_H-M   'P 1'
#
loop_
_entity.id
_entity.type
_entity.pdbx_description
1 polymer ?
#
loop_
_entity_poly.entity_id
_entity_poly.type
_entity_poly.pdbx_seq_one_letter_code
_entity_poly.pdbx_strand_id
1 'polypeptide(L)'
;MFPETRHFSAGVVHPNVPNAQNISVLNLLDMTSGLDPTGPMGDAPYNNDDANAQKMIQDTHYNEQNFGKWDYQDLDYILLSHILEKVNGQSYETLFNDMYVYPLKLKHTDFVWADQQKLKEIDFLFNGQNVDMNAIHGLLGAGSVAMSNDDLYKTSLDLLNGKLLSEQNKDIIYAPGNNALHYRGGLYTKNNHYESNGNGYGYCNFLRISKDGKNAVVLQSADSSHYGDLSNSANKIYTDLFEK
;
A
#
# COMPACT_ATOMS: atom_id res chain seq x y z
N MET A 1 -14.58 16.87 1.05
CA MET A 1 -15.31 16.65 2.32
C MET A 1 -16.29 15.51 2.05
N PHE A 2 -15.89 14.27 2.36
CA PHE A 2 -16.80 13.12 2.25
C PHE A 2 -17.75 13.15 3.45
N PRO A 3 -19.07 12.96 3.26
CA PRO A 3 -20.01 12.96 4.37
C PRO A 3 -19.74 11.74 5.26
N GLU A 4 -19.60 11.98 6.56
CA GLU A 4 -19.58 10.93 7.58
C GLU A 4 -20.82 10.04 7.43
N THR A 5 -20.62 8.72 7.53
CA THR A 5 -21.64 7.66 7.70
C THR A 5 -22.40 7.11 6.48
N ARG A 6 -21.93 7.30 5.24
CA ARG A 6 -22.22 6.26 4.21
C ARG A 6 -21.09 5.25 4.23
N HIS A 7 -21.40 4.02 4.62
CA HIS A 7 -20.54 2.87 4.36
C HIS A 7 -20.31 2.79 2.85
N PHE A 8 -19.21 3.37 2.38
CA PHE A 8 -18.80 3.21 0.98
C PHE A 8 -18.39 1.75 0.82
N SER A 9 -19.25 0.98 0.18
CA SER A 9 -18.98 -0.40 -0.15
C SER A 9 -18.29 -0.48 -1.50
N ALA A 10 -17.52 -1.54 -1.72
CA ALA A 10 -16.94 -1.84 -3.02
C ALA A 10 -18.04 -1.87 -4.10
N GLY A 11 -19.26 -2.29 -3.76
CA GLY A 11 -20.41 -2.39 -4.65
C GLY A 11 -20.91 -1.08 -5.26
N VAL A 12 -20.51 0.08 -4.73
CA VAL A 12 -20.83 1.39 -5.33
C VAL A 12 -20.08 1.60 -6.64
N VAL A 13 -18.85 1.09 -6.74
CA VAL A 13 -17.97 1.25 -7.90
C VAL A 13 -17.86 -0.05 -8.70
N HIS A 14 -17.81 -1.18 -8.00
CA HIS A 14 -17.60 -2.51 -8.55
C HIS A 14 -18.72 -3.46 -8.13
N PRO A 15 -19.90 -3.38 -8.74
CA PRO A 15 -21.03 -4.25 -8.39
C PRO A 15 -20.75 -5.74 -8.69
N ASN A 16 -19.77 -6.03 -9.55
CA ASN A 16 -19.39 -7.39 -9.95
C ASN A 16 -18.38 -8.05 -9.01
N VAL A 17 -17.83 -7.33 -8.03
CA VAL A 17 -17.01 -7.95 -6.98
C VAL A 17 -17.87 -8.95 -6.20
N PRO A 18 -17.40 -10.19 -5.98
CA PRO A 18 -18.10 -11.12 -5.10
C PRO A 18 -18.37 -10.49 -3.72
N ASN A 19 -19.62 -10.54 -3.24
CA ASN A 19 -20.04 -9.93 -1.98
C ASN A 19 -19.86 -8.38 -1.89
N ALA A 20 -19.79 -7.67 -3.03
CA ALA A 20 -19.46 -6.23 -3.07
C ALA A 20 -20.33 -5.32 -2.21
N GLN A 21 -21.59 -5.68 -1.97
CA GLN A 21 -22.52 -4.86 -1.17
C GLN A 21 -22.16 -4.84 0.31
N ASN A 22 -21.45 -5.85 0.81
CA ASN A 22 -21.07 -6.00 2.21
C ASN A 22 -19.61 -5.64 2.47
N ILE A 23 -18.73 -5.75 1.46
CA ILE A 23 -17.32 -5.37 1.57
C ILE A 23 -17.21 -3.84 1.58
N SER A 24 -16.78 -3.27 2.69
CA SER A 24 -16.53 -1.83 2.83
C SER A 24 -15.11 -1.45 2.37
N VAL A 25 -14.88 -0.17 2.07
CA VAL A 25 -13.50 0.37 1.89
C VAL A 25 -12.62 0.09 3.10
N LEU A 26 -13.19 0.09 4.31
CA LEU A 26 -12.44 -0.26 5.51
C LEU A 26 -12.01 -1.73 5.51
N ASN A 27 -12.84 -2.65 4.96
CA ASN A 27 -12.43 -4.05 4.84
C ASN A 27 -11.22 -4.21 3.92
N LEU A 28 -11.18 -3.47 2.80
CA LEU A 28 -10.03 -3.48 1.88
C LEU A 28 -8.78 -2.88 2.55
N LEU A 29 -8.93 -1.76 3.27
CA LEU A 29 -7.82 -1.14 4.02
C LEU A 29 -7.30 -2.03 5.16
N ASP A 30 -8.14 -2.91 5.70
CA ASP A 30 -7.84 -3.83 6.80
C ASP A 30 -7.35 -5.20 6.33
N MET A 31 -7.38 -5.49 5.03
CA MET A 31 -7.13 -6.83 4.49
C MET A 31 -8.09 -7.87 5.11
N THR A 32 -9.39 -7.56 5.11
CA THR A 32 -10.46 -8.39 5.72
C THR A 32 -11.65 -8.60 4.78
N SER A 33 -11.45 -8.39 3.48
CA SER A 33 -12.49 -8.48 2.47
C SER A 33 -13.02 -9.90 2.26
N GLY A 34 -12.22 -10.92 2.59
CA GLY A 34 -12.49 -12.32 2.26
C GLY A 34 -12.41 -12.59 0.75
N LEU A 35 -11.74 -11.72 -0.02
CA LEU A 35 -11.49 -11.91 -1.45
C LEU A 35 -10.16 -12.63 -1.65
N ASP A 36 -10.23 -13.79 -2.28
CA ASP A 36 -9.09 -14.67 -2.49
C ASP A 36 -8.83 -14.79 -4.01
N PRO A 37 -7.67 -14.30 -4.51
CA PRO A 37 -7.28 -14.48 -5.90
C PRO A 37 -7.18 -15.96 -6.29
N THR A 38 -7.76 -16.32 -7.43
CA THR A 38 -7.75 -17.68 -8.00
C THR A 38 -6.79 -17.84 -9.17
N GLY A 39 -6.17 -16.73 -9.61
CA GLY A 39 -5.28 -16.65 -10.76
C GLY A 39 -4.07 -15.76 -10.49
N PRO A 40 -3.21 -15.55 -11.50
CA PRO A 40 -2.13 -14.58 -11.40
C PRO A 40 -2.66 -13.16 -11.14
N MET A 41 -1.87 -12.35 -10.45
CA MET A 41 -2.20 -10.94 -10.26
C MET A 41 -2.02 -10.18 -11.58
N GLY A 42 -3.06 -9.43 -11.91
CA GLY A 42 -3.15 -8.49 -13.00
C GLY A 42 -3.41 -9.09 -14.39
N ASP A 43 -3.62 -8.20 -15.36
CA ASP A 43 -3.73 -8.57 -16.77
C ASP A 43 -2.34 -8.73 -17.43
N ALA A 44 -2.21 -9.76 -18.27
CA ALA A 44 -0.97 -10.06 -18.99
C ALA A 44 -1.30 -10.46 -20.44
N PRO A 45 -0.92 -9.67 -21.46
CA PRO A 45 -0.25 -8.36 -21.34
C PRO A 45 -1.15 -7.31 -20.68
N TYR A 46 -0.53 -6.39 -19.93
CA TYR A 46 -1.21 -5.25 -19.32
C TYR A 46 -1.79 -4.35 -20.41
N ASN A 47 -3.05 -3.97 -20.26
CA ASN A 47 -3.76 -3.11 -21.20
C ASN A 47 -4.02 -1.73 -20.60
N ASN A 48 -4.74 -1.68 -19.47
CA ASN A 48 -5.06 -0.47 -18.72
C ASN A 48 -5.66 -0.84 -17.35
N ASP A 49 -5.77 0.13 -16.45
CA ASP A 49 -6.25 -0.05 -15.08
C ASP A 49 -7.66 -0.67 -15.01
N ASP A 50 -8.56 -0.31 -15.94
CA ASP A 50 -9.91 -0.88 -16.03
C ASP A 50 -9.85 -2.37 -16.38
N ALA A 51 -9.08 -2.74 -17.40
CA ALA A 51 -8.91 -4.13 -17.82
C ALA A 51 -8.25 -4.97 -16.71
N ASN A 52 -7.23 -4.40 -16.06
CA ASN A 52 -6.56 -5.00 -14.91
C ASN A 52 -7.55 -5.27 -13.75
N ALA A 53 -8.31 -4.26 -13.33
CA ALA A 53 -9.30 -4.41 -12.27
C ALA A 53 -10.40 -5.41 -12.64
N GLN A 54 -10.91 -5.40 -13.89
CA GLN A 54 -11.89 -6.39 -14.33
C GLN A 54 -11.32 -7.81 -14.34
N LYS A 55 -10.07 -7.98 -14.75
CA LYS A 55 -9.39 -9.28 -14.71
C LYS A 55 -9.27 -9.78 -13.28
N MET A 56 -8.85 -8.92 -12.36
CA MET A 56 -8.78 -9.24 -10.93
C MET A 56 -10.13 -9.63 -10.32
N ILE A 57 -11.20 -8.96 -10.72
CA ILE A 57 -12.56 -9.28 -10.27
C ILE A 57 -13.05 -10.61 -10.84
N GLN A 58 -12.71 -10.93 -12.09
CA GLN A 58 -13.05 -12.21 -12.71
C GLN A 58 -12.28 -13.38 -12.09
N ASP A 59 -11.03 -13.15 -11.72
CA ASP A 59 -10.12 -14.14 -11.16
C ASP A 59 -10.12 -14.14 -9.62
N THR A 60 -11.18 -13.67 -8.97
CA THR A 60 -11.31 -13.73 -7.50
C THR A 60 -12.51 -14.54 -7.09
N HIS A 61 -12.42 -15.15 -5.91
CA HIS A 61 -13.56 -15.77 -5.25
C HIS A 61 -13.74 -15.19 -3.85
N TYR A 62 -14.98 -15.18 -3.38
CA TYR A 62 -15.29 -14.77 -2.01
C TYR A 62 -15.34 -15.98 -1.10
N ASN A 63 -14.60 -15.89 0.01
CA ASN A 63 -14.59 -16.86 1.08
C ASN A 63 -15.25 -16.27 2.33
N GLU A 64 -16.50 -16.66 2.58
CA GLU A 64 -17.27 -16.20 3.74
C GLU A 64 -16.59 -16.52 5.08
N GLN A 65 -15.81 -17.60 5.16
CA GLN A 65 -15.10 -17.96 6.38
C GLN A 65 -13.93 -17.01 6.69
N ASN A 66 -13.43 -16.30 5.68
CA ASN A 66 -12.36 -15.32 5.80
C ASN A 66 -12.87 -13.87 5.88
N PHE A 67 -14.16 -13.62 5.62
CA PHE A 67 -14.71 -12.27 5.75
C PHE A 67 -14.61 -11.75 7.18
N GLY A 68 -14.02 -10.55 7.33
CA GLY A 68 -13.74 -9.95 8.64
C GLY A 68 -12.51 -10.51 9.36
N LYS A 69 -11.82 -11.50 8.80
CA LYS A 69 -10.53 -12.00 9.31
C LYS A 69 -9.40 -11.42 8.48
N TRP A 70 -8.25 -11.19 9.14
CA TRP A 70 -7.07 -10.69 8.44
C TRP A 70 -6.55 -11.76 7.48
N ASP A 71 -6.42 -11.38 6.22
CA ASP A 71 -5.74 -12.15 5.19
C ASP A 71 -5.15 -11.17 4.17
N TYR A 72 -3.82 -11.14 4.07
CA TYR A 72 -3.12 -10.12 3.28
C TYR A 72 -3.28 -10.41 1.78
N GLN A 73 -3.96 -9.50 1.07
CA GLN A 73 -4.26 -9.65 -0.36
C GLN A 73 -3.96 -8.36 -1.11
N ASP A 74 -2.99 -8.38 -2.03
CA ASP A 74 -2.68 -7.22 -2.89
C ASP A 74 -3.91 -6.77 -3.69
N LEU A 75 -4.82 -7.71 -4.00
CA LEU A 75 -6.11 -7.46 -4.60
C LEU A 75 -6.90 -6.35 -3.89
N ASP A 76 -6.89 -6.30 -2.56
CA ASP A 76 -7.65 -5.29 -1.82
C ASP A 76 -7.16 -3.87 -2.15
N TYR A 77 -5.84 -3.71 -2.33
CA TYR A 77 -5.22 -2.42 -2.67
C TYR A 77 -5.33 -2.09 -4.16
N ILE A 78 -5.36 -3.10 -5.04
CA ILE A 78 -5.68 -2.92 -6.47
C ILE A 78 -7.14 -2.44 -6.64
N LEU A 79 -8.07 -2.99 -5.86
CA LEU A 79 -9.46 -2.49 -5.87
C LEU A 79 -9.56 -1.08 -5.29
N LEU A 80 -8.80 -0.76 -4.23
CA LEU A 80 -8.77 0.60 -3.66
C LEU A 80 -8.23 1.64 -4.64
N SER A 81 -7.14 1.36 -5.36
CA SER A 81 -6.58 2.28 -6.35
C SER A 81 -7.59 2.58 -7.46
N HIS A 82 -8.22 1.54 -8.00
CA HIS A 82 -9.21 1.70 -9.05
C HIS A 82 -10.53 2.33 -8.54
N ILE A 83 -10.94 2.10 -7.29
CA ILE A 83 -12.04 2.87 -6.65
C ILE A 83 -11.73 4.36 -6.66
N LEU A 84 -10.50 4.76 -6.31
CA LEU A 84 -10.09 6.16 -6.33
C LEU A 84 -10.17 6.75 -7.74
N GLU A 85 -9.75 6.00 -8.75
CA GLU A 85 -9.86 6.44 -10.15
C GLU A 85 -11.30 6.70 -10.56
N LYS A 86 -12.21 5.77 -10.25
CA LYS A 86 -13.63 5.91 -10.61
C LYS A 86 -14.34 7.03 -9.87
N VAL A 87 -13.98 7.27 -8.61
CA VAL A 87 -14.59 8.35 -7.81
C VAL A 87 -14.09 9.73 -8.25
N ASN A 88 -12.83 9.85 -8.67
CA ASN A 88 -12.22 11.14 -9.01
C ASN A 88 -12.18 11.44 -10.51
N GLY A 89 -12.31 10.43 -11.38
CA GLY A 89 -12.19 10.59 -12.82
C GLY A 89 -10.77 10.89 -13.31
N GLN A 90 -9.76 10.55 -12.51
CA GLN A 90 -8.33 10.73 -12.79
C GLN A 90 -7.60 9.40 -12.59
N SER A 91 -6.46 9.20 -13.25
CA SER A 91 -5.63 8.00 -13.01
C SER A 91 -5.05 8.00 -11.60
N TYR A 92 -4.76 6.81 -11.07
CA TYR A 92 -4.17 6.67 -9.75
C TYR A 92 -2.80 7.35 -9.68
N GLU A 93 -2.01 7.30 -10.76
CA GLU A 93 -0.74 8.02 -10.85
C GLU A 93 -0.92 9.54 -10.74
N THR A 94 -1.95 10.12 -11.38
CA THR A 94 -2.27 11.55 -11.24
C THR A 94 -2.67 11.86 -9.80
N LEU A 95 -3.56 11.06 -9.22
CA LEU A 95 -4.00 11.21 -7.84
C LEU A 95 -2.86 11.11 -6.83
N PHE A 96 -1.94 10.16 -7.03
CA PHE A 96 -0.76 9.98 -6.19
C PHE A 96 0.15 11.22 -6.26
N ASN A 97 0.39 11.73 -7.47
CA ASN A 97 1.21 12.92 -7.66
C ASN A 97 0.57 14.18 -7.04
N ASP A 98 -0.72 14.38 -7.26
CA ASP A 98 -1.48 15.53 -6.76
C ASP A 98 -1.64 15.53 -5.24
N MET A 99 -1.76 14.35 -4.61
CA MET A 99 -1.92 14.23 -3.16
C MET A 99 -0.59 14.19 -2.40
N TYR A 100 0.42 13.51 -2.94
CA TYR A 100 1.67 13.24 -2.21
C TYR A 100 2.87 13.96 -2.83
N VAL A 101 3.20 13.66 -4.09
CA VAL A 101 4.48 14.08 -4.68
C VAL A 101 4.62 15.59 -4.74
N TYR A 102 3.63 16.30 -5.29
CA TYR A 102 3.71 17.75 -5.45
C TYR A 102 3.54 18.51 -4.12
N PRO A 103 2.54 18.23 -3.27
CA PRO A 103 2.36 18.96 -2.02
C PRO A 103 3.50 18.74 -1.03
N LEU A 104 4.05 17.52 -0.99
CA LEU A 104 5.18 17.20 -0.13
C LEU A 104 6.53 17.53 -0.79
N LYS A 105 6.57 17.90 -2.06
CA LYS A 105 7.82 18.17 -2.81
C LYS A 105 8.78 16.97 -2.75
N LEU A 106 8.26 15.77 -2.98
CA LEU A 106 9.04 14.54 -3.01
C LEU A 106 9.89 14.55 -4.28
N LYS A 107 11.21 14.43 -4.14
CA LYS A 107 12.16 14.57 -5.28
C LYS A 107 12.58 13.24 -5.86
N HIS A 108 12.63 12.21 -5.03
CA HIS A 108 13.10 10.88 -5.32
C HIS A 108 11.96 9.89 -5.04
N THR A 109 10.84 10.13 -5.72
CA THR A 109 9.63 9.31 -5.70
C THR A 109 9.06 9.29 -7.11
N ASP A 110 8.70 8.11 -7.61
CA ASP A 110 7.96 7.93 -8.85
C ASP A 110 7.40 6.51 -8.94
N PHE A 111 6.62 6.21 -9.97
CA PHE A 111 6.26 4.83 -10.28
C PHE A 111 7.43 4.08 -10.93
N VAL A 112 7.44 2.75 -10.77
CA VAL A 112 8.53 1.89 -11.23
C VAL A 112 8.70 1.90 -12.76
N TRP A 113 7.70 2.35 -13.52
CA TRP A 113 7.76 2.57 -14.97
C TRP A 113 8.26 3.97 -15.39
N ALA A 114 8.74 4.78 -14.45
CA ALA A 114 9.44 6.02 -14.79
C ALA A 114 10.70 5.74 -15.63
N ASP A 115 11.23 6.79 -16.26
CA ASP A 115 12.45 6.64 -17.04
C ASP A 115 13.66 6.21 -16.18
N GLN A 116 14.66 5.61 -16.82
CA GLN A 116 15.83 5.07 -16.13
C GLN A 116 16.64 6.12 -15.37
N GLN A 117 16.63 7.37 -15.82
CA GLN A 117 17.33 8.44 -15.12
C GLN A 117 16.62 8.72 -13.78
N LYS A 118 15.29 8.83 -13.81
CA LYS A 118 14.49 9.04 -12.61
C LYS A 118 14.64 7.88 -11.61
N LEU A 119 14.56 6.63 -12.07
CA LEU A 119 14.75 5.46 -11.19
C LEU A 119 16.15 5.43 -10.57
N LYS A 120 17.18 5.86 -11.31
CA LYS A 120 18.54 6.00 -10.78
C LYS A 120 18.64 7.09 -9.71
N GLU A 121 17.93 8.21 -9.87
CA GLU A 121 17.87 9.27 -8.84
C GLU A 121 17.16 8.80 -7.55
N ILE A 122 16.30 7.77 -7.64
CA ILE A 122 15.62 7.14 -6.51
C ILE A 122 16.48 6.06 -5.84
N ASP A 123 17.62 5.68 -6.44
CA ASP A 123 18.39 4.48 -6.11
C ASP A 123 17.58 3.17 -6.29
N PHE A 124 16.65 3.16 -7.25
CA PHE A 124 15.92 1.95 -7.66
C PHE A 124 16.53 1.37 -8.95
N LEU A 125 17.32 0.31 -8.82
CA LEU A 125 18.08 -0.31 -9.91
C LEU A 125 17.68 -1.78 -10.13
N PHE A 126 17.20 -2.12 -11.32
CA PHE A 126 17.03 -3.52 -11.69
C PHE A 126 18.40 -4.18 -11.90
N ASN A 127 19.01 -4.69 -10.83
CA ASN A 127 20.36 -5.27 -10.84
C ASN A 127 20.41 -6.62 -11.58
N GLY A 128 20.29 -6.59 -12.91
CA GLY A 128 20.31 -7.78 -13.77
C GLY A 128 19.04 -8.65 -13.65
N GLN A 129 18.02 -8.19 -12.93
CA GLN A 129 16.73 -8.86 -12.84
C GLN A 129 15.85 -8.46 -14.04
N ASN A 130 15.33 -9.44 -14.75
CA ASN A 130 14.23 -9.21 -15.69
C ASN A 130 12.97 -8.99 -14.87
N VAL A 131 12.55 -7.73 -14.75
CA VAL A 131 11.30 -7.38 -14.07
C VAL A 131 10.19 -7.29 -15.11
N ASP A 132 9.12 -8.03 -14.88
CA ASP A 132 7.95 -8.02 -15.74
C ASP A 132 7.11 -6.77 -15.48
N MET A 133 7.09 -5.85 -16.44
CA MET A 133 6.31 -4.62 -16.32
C MET A 133 4.80 -4.88 -16.29
N ASN A 134 4.31 -5.96 -16.91
CA ASN A 134 2.89 -6.31 -16.79
C ASN A 134 2.55 -6.64 -15.35
N ALA A 135 3.41 -7.40 -14.67
CA ALA A 135 3.24 -7.73 -13.25
C ALA A 135 3.32 -6.48 -12.35
N ILE A 136 4.18 -5.51 -12.67
CA ILE A 136 4.25 -4.23 -11.92
C ILE A 136 2.99 -3.41 -12.09
N HIS A 137 2.51 -3.24 -13.33
CA HIS A 137 1.27 -2.53 -13.59
C HIS A 137 0.07 -3.25 -12.97
N GLY A 138 0.08 -4.60 -12.98
CA GLY A 138 -0.94 -5.42 -12.35
C GLY A 138 -1.10 -5.19 -10.85
N LEU A 139 -0.03 -4.76 -10.17
CA LEU A 139 0.01 -4.45 -8.74
C LEU A 139 -0.24 -2.96 -8.41
N LEU A 140 -0.85 -2.19 -9.32
CA LEU A 140 -1.17 -0.79 -9.10
C LEU A 140 -1.94 -0.57 -7.79
N GLY A 141 -1.39 0.24 -6.90
CA GLY A 141 -1.94 0.50 -5.56
C GLY A 141 -1.35 -0.37 -4.46
N ALA A 142 -0.77 -1.53 -4.80
CA ALA A 142 -0.18 -2.47 -3.84
C ALA A 142 1.36 -2.41 -3.78
N GLY A 143 2.06 -2.22 -4.92
CA GLY A 143 3.52 -2.36 -4.95
C GLY A 143 4.30 -1.57 -5.99
N SER A 144 3.68 -0.67 -6.75
CA SER A 144 4.29 -0.11 -7.97
C SER A 144 5.06 1.22 -7.80
N VAL A 145 5.25 1.71 -6.58
CA VAL A 145 5.92 3.00 -6.31
C VAL A 145 7.36 2.76 -5.84
N ALA A 146 8.31 3.47 -6.46
CA ALA A 146 9.70 3.56 -6.02
C ALA A 146 9.91 4.87 -5.23
N MET A 147 10.57 4.78 -4.07
CA MET A 147 10.74 5.91 -3.17
C MET A 147 12.05 5.83 -2.38
N SER A 148 12.80 6.94 -2.31
CA SER A 148 13.96 7.06 -1.43
C SER A 148 13.60 6.95 0.05
N ASN A 149 14.59 6.70 0.91
CA ASN A 149 14.39 6.69 2.37
C ASN A 149 13.85 8.02 2.91
N ASP A 150 14.38 9.14 2.42
CA ASP A 150 14.00 10.48 2.88
C ASP A 150 12.55 10.80 2.52
N ASP A 151 12.13 10.50 1.30
CA ASP A 151 10.76 10.73 0.86
C ASP A 151 9.77 9.77 1.53
N LEU A 152 10.16 8.51 1.80
CA LEU A 152 9.34 7.55 2.54
C LEU A 152 9.13 7.98 3.98
N TYR A 153 10.19 8.42 4.66
CA TYR A 153 10.07 8.99 6.00
C TYR A 153 9.17 10.22 6.00
N LYS A 154 9.41 11.17 5.09
CA LYS A 154 8.64 12.42 5.00
C LYS A 154 7.16 12.17 4.75
N THR A 155 6.82 11.29 3.81
CA THR A 155 5.44 10.93 3.51
C THR A 155 4.76 10.30 4.72
N SER A 156 5.44 9.37 5.39
CA SER A 156 4.93 8.71 6.59
C SER A 156 4.72 9.69 7.76
N LEU A 157 5.68 10.60 7.98
CA LEU A 157 5.58 11.66 8.99
C LEU A 157 4.39 12.58 8.69
N ASP A 158 4.23 13.04 7.44
CA ASP A 158 3.18 13.99 7.06
C ASP A 158 1.77 13.36 7.02
N LEU A 159 1.68 12.03 6.86
CA LEU A 159 0.47 11.27 7.13
C LEU A 159 0.15 11.23 8.63
N LEU A 160 1.14 10.95 9.48
CA LEU A 160 0.97 10.78 10.92
C LEU A 160 0.80 12.10 11.70
N ASN A 161 1.36 13.21 11.21
CA ASN A 161 1.34 14.51 11.91
C ASN A 161 0.11 15.38 11.60
N GLY A 162 -0.80 14.89 10.77
CA GLY A 162 -2.04 15.59 10.46
C GLY A 162 -2.00 16.48 9.21
N LYS A 163 -0.89 16.53 8.48
CA LYS A 163 -0.73 17.39 7.31
C LYS A 163 -1.52 16.90 6.09
N LEU A 164 -1.58 15.58 5.89
CA LEU A 164 -2.33 14.96 4.79
C LEU A 164 -3.66 14.34 5.23
N LEU A 165 -3.75 13.85 6.47
CA LEU A 165 -4.95 13.25 7.04
C LEU A 165 -5.40 14.05 8.27
N SER A 166 -6.70 14.27 8.44
CA SER A 166 -7.21 14.84 9.71
C SER A 166 -6.95 13.88 10.88
N GLU A 167 -6.88 14.41 12.11
CA GLU A 167 -6.76 13.58 13.33
C GLU A 167 -7.80 12.45 13.37
N GLN A 168 -9.06 12.77 13.07
CA GLN A 168 -10.13 11.78 12.99
C GLN A 168 -9.86 10.67 11.97
N ASN A 169 -9.36 11.01 10.78
CA ASN A 169 -9.07 10.01 9.76
C ASN A 169 -7.86 9.16 10.13
N LYS A 170 -6.86 9.74 10.82
CA LYS A 170 -5.73 8.98 11.37
C LYS A 170 -6.18 8.00 12.43
N ASP A 171 -7.06 8.42 13.35
CA ASP A 171 -7.62 7.53 14.37
C ASP A 171 -8.40 6.36 13.75
N ILE A 172 -9.08 6.59 12.62
CA ILE A 172 -9.77 5.54 11.89
C ILE A 172 -8.78 4.62 11.17
N ILE A 173 -7.86 5.16 10.37
CA ILE A 173 -6.97 4.41 9.46
C ILE A 173 -5.78 3.77 10.20
N TYR A 174 -5.36 4.30 11.35
CA TYR A 174 -4.23 3.77 12.12
C TYR A 174 -4.63 3.26 13.51
N ALA A 175 -5.93 3.08 13.76
CA ALA A 175 -6.39 2.21 14.83
C ALA A 175 -5.72 0.82 14.72
N PRO A 176 -5.58 0.07 15.82
CA PRO A 176 -5.01 -1.28 15.81
C PRO A 176 -5.81 -2.32 15.01
N GLY A 177 -6.68 -1.92 14.08
CA GLY A 177 -7.59 -2.80 13.35
C GLY A 177 -8.55 -3.54 14.29
N ASN A 178 -9.57 -4.18 13.73
CA ASN A 178 -10.28 -5.24 14.45
C ASN A 178 -9.77 -6.59 13.98
N ASN A 179 -8.45 -6.76 13.96
CA ASN A 179 -7.82 -7.94 13.39
C ASN A 179 -6.56 -8.34 14.14
N ALA A 180 -6.18 -9.62 14.02
CA ALA A 180 -5.14 -10.24 14.86
C ALA A 180 -3.73 -9.68 14.62
N LEU A 181 -3.48 -9.08 13.45
CA LEU A 181 -2.16 -8.53 13.07
C LEU A 181 -2.04 -7.04 13.38
N HIS A 182 -3.12 -6.44 13.85
CA HIS A 182 -3.25 -5.01 14.07
C HIS A 182 -2.91 -4.15 12.84
N TYR A 183 -3.27 -4.65 11.66
CA TYR A 183 -2.98 -4.01 10.38
C TYR A 183 -4.15 -3.14 9.91
N ARG A 184 -3.88 -1.93 9.46
CA ARG A 184 -4.83 -1.09 8.73
C ARG A 184 -4.09 -0.03 7.93
N GLY A 185 -4.55 0.26 6.71
CA GLY A 185 -4.08 1.43 5.96
C GLY A 185 -2.59 1.42 5.64
N GLY A 186 -2.00 0.24 5.44
CA GLY A 186 -0.59 0.07 5.08
C GLY A 186 0.35 -0.09 6.27
N LEU A 187 -0.16 0.02 7.51
CA LEU A 187 0.63 -0.02 8.73
C LEU A 187 0.16 -1.12 9.69
N TYR A 188 1.11 -1.79 10.31
CA TYR A 188 0.92 -2.61 11.50
C TYR A 188 1.07 -1.74 12.75
N THR A 189 0.07 -1.74 13.61
CA THR A 189 0.06 -0.98 14.85
C THR A 189 0.70 -1.79 15.98
N LYS A 190 1.85 -1.32 16.47
CA LYS A 190 2.47 -1.80 17.72
C LYS A 190 2.16 -0.83 18.87
N ASN A 191 2.59 -1.17 20.08
CA ASN A 191 2.33 -0.36 21.27
C ASN A 191 2.91 1.07 21.14
N ASN A 192 4.18 1.21 20.77
CA ASN A 192 4.86 2.52 20.74
C ASN A 192 5.10 3.06 19.33
N HIS A 193 4.93 2.23 18.30
CA HIS A 193 5.27 2.57 16.92
C HIS A 193 4.33 1.92 15.91
N TYR A 194 4.47 2.33 14.66
CA TYR A 194 3.89 1.68 13.49
C TYR A 194 4.99 0.97 12.71
N GLU A 195 4.62 -0.09 12.01
CA GLU A 195 5.51 -0.83 11.12
C GLU A 195 4.90 -0.92 9.73
N SER A 196 5.75 -0.86 8.70
CA SER A 196 5.40 -1.30 7.35
C SER A 196 6.55 -2.07 6.77
N ASN A 197 6.25 -3.06 5.92
CA ASN A 197 7.25 -3.83 5.21
C ASN A 197 6.79 -4.03 3.77
N GLY A 198 7.73 -4.09 2.84
CA GLY A 198 7.46 -4.46 1.45
C GLY A 198 8.52 -5.41 0.93
N ASN A 199 8.12 -6.24 -0.03
CA ASN A 199 8.96 -7.23 -0.69
C ASN A 199 8.47 -7.43 -2.12
N GLY A 200 9.34 -7.19 -3.11
CA GLY A 200 8.96 -7.29 -4.51
C GLY A 200 10.13 -6.94 -5.42
N TYR A 201 10.16 -7.53 -6.62
CA TYR A 201 11.15 -7.19 -7.66
C TYR A 201 12.63 -7.31 -7.21
N GLY A 202 12.92 -8.19 -6.24
CA GLY A 202 14.25 -8.33 -5.62
C GLY A 202 14.57 -7.31 -4.53
N TYR A 203 13.65 -6.39 -4.25
CA TYR A 203 13.74 -5.36 -3.23
C TYR A 203 13.00 -5.73 -1.96
N CYS A 204 13.47 -5.19 -0.84
CA CYS A 204 12.68 -5.14 0.38
C CYS A 204 12.86 -3.81 1.12
N ASN A 205 11.80 -3.39 1.80
CA ASN A 205 11.81 -2.18 2.63
C ASN A 205 11.16 -2.45 3.98
N PHE A 206 11.61 -1.70 4.98
CA PHE A 206 11.15 -1.76 6.36
C PHE A 206 11.07 -0.35 6.93
N LEU A 207 9.90 0.02 7.43
CA LEU A 207 9.65 1.26 8.16
C LEU A 207 9.27 0.91 9.59
N ARG A 208 9.93 1.52 10.57
CA ARG A 208 9.51 1.57 11.97
C ARG A 208 9.42 3.03 12.37
N ILE A 209 8.27 3.49 12.83
CA ILE A 209 8.05 4.93 13.08
C ILE A 209 7.20 5.15 14.33
N SER A 210 7.62 6.06 15.22
CA SER A 210 6.86 6.38 16.44
C SER A 210 5.46 6.87 16.11
N LYS A 211 4.52 6.73 17.06
CA LYS A 211 3.12 7.19 16.86
C LYS A 211 3.01 8.66 16.46
N ASP A 212 3.93 9.50 16.92
CA ASP A 212 4.00 10.93 16.59
C ASP A 212 4.85 11.24 15.34
N GLY A 213 5.38 10.21 14.68
CA GLY A 213 6.17 10.32 13.46
C GLY A 213 7.63 10.76 13.64
N LYS A 214 8.04 11.21 14.83
CA LYS A 214 9.33 11.91 15.02
C LYS A 214 10.56 11.02 15.02
N ASN A 215 10.40 9.76 15.43
CA ASN A 215 11.48 8.79 15.49
C ASN A 215 11.19 7.69 14.47
N ALA A 216 12.10 7.49 13.52
CA ALA A 216 11.94 6.46 12.51
C ALA A 216 13.25 5.71 12.20
N VAL A 217 13.10 4.44 11.84
CA VAL A 217 14.10 3.65 11.13
C VAL A 217 13.51 3.29 9.78
N VAL A 218 14.19 3.71 8.71
CA VAL A 218 13.89 3.30 7.33
C VAL A 218 15.07 2.48 6.82
N LEU A 219 14.79 1.26 6.39
CA LEU A 219 15.79 0.35 5.82
C LEU A 219 15.26 -0.17 4.49
N GLN A 220 16.03 0.02 3.42
CA GLN A 220 15.73 -0.49 2.08
C GLN A 220 16.93 -1.26 1.54
N SER A 221 16.68 -2.37 0.86
CA SER A 221 17.71 -3.23 0.25
C SER A 221 17.29 -3.67 -1.13
N ALA A 222 18.22 -3.62 -2.09
CA ALA A 222 18.10 -4.21 -3.42
C ALA A 222 18.39 -5.73 -3.44
N ASP A 223 18.50 -6.34 -2.26
CA ASP A 223 18.60 -7.78 -2.07
C ASP A 223 17.55 -8.23 -1.04
N SER A 224 16.49 -8.85 -1.53
CA SER A 224 15.42 -9.42 -0.71
C SER A 224 15.70 -10.85 -0.22
N SER A 225 16.82 -11.48 -0.61
CA SER A 225 17.16 -12.84 -0.16
C SER A 225 17.40 -12.94 1.36
N HIS A 226 17.71 -11.80 2.01
CA HIS A 226 17.91 -11.67 3.45
C HIS A 226 16.75 -10.96 4.16
N TYR A 227 15.53 -10.97 3.58
CA TYR A 227 14.37 -10.24 4.10
C TYR A 227 14.15 -10.39 5.61
N GLY A 228 14.18 -11.63 6.14
CA GLY A 228 13.96 -11.90 7.56
C GLY A 228 15.01 -11.25 8.46
N ASP A 229 16.29 -11.36 8.09
CA ASP A 229 17.41 -10.79 8.85
C ASP A 229 17.39 -9.25 8.82
N LEU A 230 17.04 -8.67 7.68
CA LEU A 230 16.90 -7.23 7.52
C LEU A 230 15.70 -6.68 8.31
N SER A 231 14.57 -7.39 8.31
CA SER A 231 13.41 -7.06 9.14
C SER A 231 13.75 -7.08 10.64
N ASN A 232 14.44 -8.13 11.09
CA ASN A 232 14.91 -8.25 12.47
C ASN A 232 15.90 -7.14 12.84
N SER A 233 16.77 -6.76 11.91
CA SER A 233 17.72 -5.67 12.10
C SER A 233 17.01 -4.32 12.26
N ALA A 234 16.00 -4.03 11.42
CA ALA A 234 15.19 -2.81 11.55
C ALA A 234 14.48 -2.74 12.92
N ASN A 235 13.89 -3.86 13.38
CA ASN A 235 13.28 -3.95 14.70
C ASN A 235 14.29 -3.67 15.82
N LYS A 236 15.46 -4.32 15.75
CA LYS A 236 16.51 -4.19 16.76
C LYS A 236 17.05 -2.76 16.84
N ILE A 237 17.34 -2.14 15.71
CA ILE A 237 17.83 -0.75 15.65
C ILE A 237 16.80 0.19 16.26
N TYR A 238 15.51 0.04 15.91
CA TYR A 238 14.45 0.88 16.47
C TYR A 238 14.35 0.74 17.99
N THR A 239 14.32 -0.49 18.49
CA THR A 239 14.25 -0.80 19.93
C THR A 239 15.46 -0.21 20.68
N ASP A 240 16.68 -0.43 20.16
CA ASP A 240 17.92 0.01 20.78
C ASP A 240 18.04 1.55 20.86
N LEU A 241 17.39 2.28 19.95
CA LEU A 241 17.42 3.74 19.89
C LEU A 241 16.28 4.41 20.68
N PHE A 242 15.08 3.83 20.69
CA PHE A 242 13.86 4.55 21.07
C PHE A 242 12.99 3.88 22.15
N GLU A 243 13.22 2.60 22.49
CA GLU A 243 12.38 1.86 23.44
C GLU A 243 13.12 1.45 24.73
N LYS A 244 14.21 2.15 25.06
CA LYS A 244 14.97 1.96 26.30
C LYS A 244 14.35 2.67 27.51
#